data_AF-A0A9D9I581-F1
#
_entry.id   AF-A0A9D9I581-F1
#
_cell.length_a   1.000
_cell.length_b   1.000
_cell.length_c   1.000
_cell.angle_alpha   90.00
_cell.angle_beta   90.00
_cell.angle_gamma   90.00
#
_symmetry.space_group_name_H-M   'P 1'
#
loop_
_entity.id
_entity.type
_entity.pdbx_description
1 polymer ?
#
loop_
_entity_poly.entity_id
_entity_poly.type
_entity_poly.pdbx_seq_one_letter_code
_entity_poly.pdbx_strand_id
1 'polypeptide(L)'
;MAEELVVPSGGNKEEKYIALLPQLEALVDPEAGFIANAANCAAALHQTFGYLWTGFYLVKQDSHAPETHSAENLAAENLAAENLAAGTPASHGELVLGPFQGPIACTRIGYGRGVCGTAWKEGRTLIVPDVNEFPGHIACSSASRSEIVVPVFNRRVGLHPGGNFRRRIGREIDWAPGRHEDESIIAVLDIDSSDIGTFDETDKKYLEKICSLLA
;
A
#
# COMPACT_ATOMS: atom_id res chain seq x y z
N MET A 1 23.50 -0.51 -12.42
CA MET A 1 22.26 0.24 -12.13
C MET A 1 22.11 1.28 -13.22
N ALA A 2 20.93 1.42 -13.83
CA ALA A 2 20.69 2.54 -14.73
C ALA A 2 20.62 3.81 -13.87
N GLU A 3 21.48 4.78 -14.14
CA GLU A 3 21.64 5.98 -13.30
C GLU A 3 20.58 7.06 -13.59
N GLU A 4 19.79 6.90 -14.65
CA GLU A 4 18.78 7.87 -15.08
C GLU A 4 17.49 7.18 -15.55
N LEU A 5 16.34 7.65 -15.04
CA LEU A 5 15.03 7.17 -15.43
C LEU A 5 14.67 7.73 -16.80
N VAL A 6 14.39 6.85 -17.76
CA VAL A 6 13.89 7.26 -19.08
C VAL A 6 12.38 7.51 -18.95
N VAL A 7 12.01 8.77 -18.74
CA VAL A 7 10.62 9.22 -18.68
C VAL A 7 10.17 9.62 -20.09
N PRO A 8 9.16 8.95 -20.68
CA PRO A 8 8.60 9.39 -21.95
C PRO A 8 8.02 10.81 -21.81
N SER A 9 8.56 11.76 -22.58
CA SER A 9 8.14 13.17 -22.60
C SER A 9 6.77 13.41 -23.27
N GLY A 10 6.10 12.33 -23.68
CA GLY A 10 4.76 12.30 -24.28
C GLY A 10 4.21 10.87 -24.27
N GLY A 11 2.97 10.71 -24.70
CA GLY A 11 2.27 9.41 -24.70
C GLY A 11 1.17 9.33 -23.67
N ASN A 12 0.27 8.35 -23.86
CA ASN A 12 -0.79 8.07 -22.90
C ASN A 12 -0.20 7.39 -21.64
N LYS A 13 -1.00 7.28 -20.57
CA LYS A 13 -0.52 6.69 -19.32
C LYS A 13 -0.05 5.23 -19.46
N GLU A 14 -0.68 4.44 -20.32
CA GLU A 14 -0.28 3.05 -20.53
C GLU A 14 1.13 2.97 -21.15
N GLU A 15 1.44 3.81 -22.12
CA GLU A 15 2.78 3.89 -22.71
C GLU A 15 3.84 4.28 -21.66
N LYS A 16 3.51 5.21 -20.77
CA LYS A 16 4.38 5.58 -19.64
C LYS A 16 4.62 4.40 -18.70
N TYR A 17 3.57 3.65 -18.32
CA TYR A 17 3.74 2.46 -17.48
C TYR A 17 4.56 1.36 -18.17
N ILE A 18 4.33 1.12 -19.47
CA ILE A 18 5.08 0.14 -20.27
C ILE A 18 6.57 0.48 -20.29
N ALA A 19 6.91 1.77 -20.41
CA ALA A 19 8.30 2.23 -20.36
C ALA A 19 8.89 2.13 -18.94
N LEU A 20 8.11 2.44 -17.91
CA LEU A 20 8.57 2.51 -16.51
C LEU A 20 8.81 1.14 -15.89
N LEU A 21 7.90 0.18 -16.10
CA LEU A 21 7.93 -1.13 -15.43
C LEU A 21 9.28 -1.88 -15.55
N PRO A 22 9.87 -2.08 -16.75
CA PRO A 22 11.16 -2.79 -16.85
C PRO A 22 12.32 -2.03 -16.18
N GLN A 23 12.22 -0.70 -16.06
CA GLN A 23 13.22 0.10 -15.35
C GLN A 23 13.12 -0.12 -13.84
N LEU A 24 11.91 -0.22 -13.29
CA LEU A 24 11.68 -0.58 -11.90
C LEU A 24 12.13 -2.01 -11.58
N GLU A 25 11.85 -2.96 -12.47
CA GLU A 25 12.32 -4.35 -12.34
C GLU A 25 13.85 -4.44 -12.26
N ALA A 26 14.57 -3.57 -12.98
CA ALA A 26 16.03 -3.49 -12.94
C ALA A 26 16.58 -2.70 -11.74
N LEU A 27 15.76 -1.83 -11.14
CA LEU A 27 16.16 -0.95 -10.03
C LEU A 27 15.93 -1.60 -8.66
N VAL A 28 14.90 -2.42 -8.52
CA VAL A 28 14.59 -3.12 -7.27
C VAL A 28 15.69 -4.13 -6.95
N ASP A 29 16.27 -3.99 -5.76
CA ASP A 29 17.32 -4.85 -5.24
C ASP A 29 16.79 -5.65 -4.04
N PRO A 30 16.65 -6.99 -4.14
CA PRO A 30 16.20 -7.83 -3.03
C PRO A 30 17.05 -7.71 -1.76
N GLU A 31 18.34 -7.35 -1.88
CA GLU A 31 19.26 -7.20 -0.76
C GLU A 31 19.15 -5.84 -0.07
N ALA A 32 18.64 -4.81 -0.76
CA ALA A 32 18.47 -3.46 -0.23
C ALA A 32 17.26 -3.32 0.74
N GLY A 33 16.35 -4.29 0.71
CA GLY A 33 15.17 -4.33 1.58
C GLY A 33 14.03 -3.39 1.14
N PHE A 34 12.89 -3.52 1.82
CA PHE A 34 11.63 -2.88 1.42
C PHE A 34 11.74 -1.35 1.31
N ILE A 35 12.33 -0.69 2.31
CA ILE A 35 12.35 0.78 2.41
C ILE A 35 13.11 1.40 1.23
N ALA A 36 14.27 0.85 0.87
CA ALA A 36 15.07 1.36 -0.24
C ALA A 36 14.32 1.20 -1.59
N ASN A 37 13.74 0.02 -1.81
CA ASN A 37 12.99 -0.25 -3.04
C ASN A 37 11.71 0.59 -3.13
N ALA A 38 10.96 0.72 -2.03
CA ALA A 38 9.77 1.56 -1.95
C ALA A 38 10.10 3.04 -2.19
N ALA A 39 11.21 3.55 -1.65
CA ALA A 39 11.66 4.92 -1.90
C ALA A 39 11.95 5.17 -3.39
N ASN A 40 12.67 4.26 -4.03
CA ASN A 40 12.95 4.35 -5.47
C ASN A 40 11.69 4.23 -6.33
N CYS A 41 10.77 3.32 -5.98
CA CYS A 41 9.49 3.20 -6.68
C CYS A 41 8.63 4.47 -6.54
N ALA A 42 8.53 5.04 -5.34
CA ALA A 42 7.81 6.30 -5.11
C ALA A 42 8.41 7.44 -5.94
N ALA A 43 9.75 7.57 -5.94
CA ALA A 43 10.46 8.56 -6.75
C ALA A 43 10.17 8.41 -8.25
N ALA A 44 10.30 7.20 -8.79
CA ALA A 44 10.15 6.96 -10.22
C ALA A 44 8.70 7.14 -10.69
N LEU A 45 7.71 6.69 -9.92
CA LEU A 45 6.29 6.93 -10.19
C LEU A 45 5.98 8.42 -10.18
N HIS A 46 6.42 9.13 -9.15
CA HIS A 46 6.16 10.56 -9.01
C HIS A 46 6.80 11.38 -10.15
N GLN A 47 8.06 11.08 -10.51
CA GLN A 47 8.75 11.73 -11.63
C GLN A 47 8.09 11.45 -12.99
N THR A 48 7.51 10.26 -13.19
CA THR A 48 6.92 9.85 -14.47
C THR A 48 5.56 10.52 -14.73
N PHE A 49 4.76 10.65 -13.67
CA PHE A 49 3.36 11.05 -13.79
C PHE A 49 3.05 12.43 -13.22
N GLY A 50 3.88 12.97 -12.32
CA GLY A 50 3.67 14.30 -11.73
C GLY A 50 2.43 14.38 -10.84
N TYR A 51 2.05 13.28 -10.19
CA TYR A 51 0.92 13.23 -9.26
C TYR A 51 1.12 14.16 -8.05
N LEU A 52 0.04 14.51 -7.35
CA LEU A 52 0.10 15.38 -6.17
C LEU A 52 0.92 14.73 -5.04
N TRP A 53 0.68 13.45 -4.81
CA TRP A 53 1.35 12.66 -3.79
C TRP A 53 1.55 11.23 -4.28
N THR A 54 2.67 10.59 -3.91
CA THR A 54 2.96 9.19 -4.27
C THR A 54 3.84 8.59 -3.19
N GLY A 55 3.38 7.54 -2.51
CA GLY A 55 4.16 6.97 -1.43
C GLY A 55 3.52 5.78 -0.75
N PHE A 56 4.15 5.34 0.33
CA PHE A 56 3.76 4.12 1.02
C PHE A 56 3.39 4.40 2.46
N TYR A 57 2.42 3.63 2.98
CA TYR A 57 2.22 3.45 4.40
C TYR A 57 2.48 2.00 4.78
N LEU A 58 3.23 1.77 5.85
CA LEU A 58 3.65 0.46 6.31
C LEU A 58 2.72 -0.03 7.41
N VAL A 59 2.38 -1.31 7.39
CA VAL A 59 1.63 -1.92 8.49
C VAL A 59 2.55 -2.07 9.70
N LYS A 60 2.20 -1.40 10.79
CA LYS A 60 2.83 -1.54 12.10
C LYS A 60 1.86 -2.26 13.03
N GLN A 61 2.21 -3.47 13.41
CA GLN A 61 1.49 -4.19 14.45
C GLN A 61 1.83 -3.57 15.81
N ASP A 62 0.83 -3.49 16.69
CA ASP A 62 1.05 -3.05 18.06
C ASP A 62 1.93 -4.08 18.77
N SER A 63 3.12 -3.66 19.19
CA SER A 63 4.08 -4.46 19.93
C SER A 63 3.65 -4.72 21.39
N HIS A 64 2.38 -4.53 21.72
CA HIS A 64 1.80 -4.76 23.05
C HIS A 64 0.61 -5.71 22.91
N ALA A 65 0.88 -6.96 22.53
CA ALA A 65 0.05 -8.02 23.10
C ALA A 65 0.27 -7.93 24.63
N PRO A 66 -0.79 -7.78 25.45
CA PRO A 66 -0.61 -7.74 26.89
C PRO A 66 0.09 -9.05 27.29
N GLU A 67 1.27 -8.93 27.87
CA GLU A 67 1.86 -10.03 28.63
C GLU A 67 0.81 -10.42 29.67
N THR A 68 0.25 -11.61 29.49
CA THR A 68 -0.69 -12.30 30.38
C THR A 68 -1.07 -11.51 31.64
N HIS A 69 -2.12 -10.69 31.55
CA HIS A 69 -2.70 -10.12 32.75
C HIS A 69 -3.22 -11.27 33.61
N SER A 70 -2.73 -11.35 34.85
CA SER A 70 -3.30 -12.20 35.89
C SER A 70 -4.80 -12.01 35.93
N ALA A 71 -5.54 -13.11 36.12
CA ALA A 71 -7.00 -13.21 36.01
C ALA A 71 -7.81 -12.21 36.88
N GLU A 72 -7.16 -11.38 37.68
CA GLU A 72 -7.78 -10.42 38.60
C GLU A 72 -8.13 -9.07 37.94
N ASN A 73 -7.57 -8.71 36.77
CA ASN A 73 -7.85 -7.41 36.12
C ASN A 73 -8.93 -7.45 35.02
N LEU A 74 -9.44 -8.63 34.65
CA LEU A 74 -10.49 -8.78 33.61
C LEU A 74 -11.84 -8.12 33.99
N ALA A 75 -12.09 -7.90 35.28
CA ALA A 75 -13.37 -7.34 35.74
C ALA A 75 -13.45 -5.81 35.61
N ALA A 76 -12.32 -5.10 35.65
CA ALA A 76 -12.30 -3.64 35.59
C ALA A 76 -12.38 -3.11 34.15
N GLU A 77 -11.81 -3.82 33.18
CA GLU A 77 -11.82 -3.41 31.76
C GLU A 77 -13.17 -3.67 31.08
N ASN A 78 -13.92 -4.69 31.51
CA ASN A 78 -15.24 -5.00 30.95
C ASN A 78 -16.32 -3.95 31.27
N LEU A 79 -16.16 -3.15 32.33
CA LEU A 79 -17.09 -2.07 32.67
C LEU A 79 -16.87 -0.78 31.86
N ALA A 80 -15.68 -0.58 31.28
CA ALA A 80 -15.39 0.57 30.42
C ALA A 80 -15.82 0.33 28.95
N ALA A 81 -15.89 -0.93 28.51
CA ALA A 81 -16.16 -1.32 27.13
C ALA A 81 -17.65 -1.22 26.72
N GLU A 82 -18.59 -1.19 27.67
CA GLU A 82 -20.03 -1.21 27.35
C GLU A 82 -20.64 0.17 27.02
N ASN A 83 -19.91 1.28 27.21
CA ASN A 83 -20.46 2.64 27.02
C ASN A 83 -19.88 3.44 25.85
N LEU A 84 -19.13 2.82 24.93
CA LEU A 84 -18.68 3.48 23.70
C LEU A 84 -19.30 2.82 22.46
N ALA A 85 -20.51 3.24 22.13
CA ALA A 85 -21.17 2.89 20.87
C ALA A 85 -20.40 3.47 19.66
N ALA A 86 -19.41 2.72 19.18
CA ALA A 86 -18.94 2.59 17.79
C ALA A 86 -17.62 1.81 17.82
N GLY A 87 -17.74 0.50 18.01
CA GLY A 87 -16.62 -0.41 18.29
C GLY A 87 -15.54 -0.39 17.21
N THR A 88 -14.31 -0.14 17.63
CA THR A 88 -13.10 -0.59 16.92
C THR A 88 -12.48 -1.67 17.80
N PRO A 89 -12.38 -2.94 17.36
CA PRO A 89 -11.71 -3.97 18.15
C PRO A 89 -10.25 -3.59 18.38
N ALA A 90 -9.78 -3.72 19.62
CA ALA A 90 -8.43 -3.37 20.08
C ALA A 90 -7.32 -4.32 19.59
N SER A 91 -7.39 -4.83 18.35
CA SER A 91 -6.42 -5.82 17.82
C SER A 91 -5.93 -5.54 16.40
N HIS A 92 -6.26 -4.38 15.83
CA HIS A 92 -5.74 -3.99 14.53
C HIS A 92 -4.68 -2.90 14.72
N GLY A 93 -3.47 -3.14 14.18
CA GLY A 93 -2.38 -2.16 14.20
C GLY A 93 -2.69 -0.89 13.40
N GLU A 94 -1.65 -0.13 13.10
CA GLU A 94 -1.75 1.13 12.36
C GLU A 94 -0.94 1.08 11.06
N LEU A 95 -1.39 1.81 10.06
CA LEU A 95 -0.56 2.21 8.93
C LEU A 95 0.31 3.40 9.38
N VAL A 96 1.62 3.31 9.20
CA VAL A 96 2.57 4.39 9.49
C VAL A 96 3.22 4.90 8.20
N LEU A 97 3.42 6.21 8.10
CA LEU A 97 4.02 6.83 6.93
C LEU A 97 5.41 6.24 6.61
N GLY A 98 5.57 5.75 5.38
CA GLY A 98 6.80 5.23 4.81
C GLY A 98 7.42 6.19 3.78
N PRO A 99 8.25 5.70 2.85
CA PRO A 99 8.83 6.53 1.78
C PRO A 99 7.75 7.13 0.87
N PHE A 100 7.91 8.41 0.52
CA PHE A 100 6.96 9.12 -0.34
C PHE A 100 7.61 10.27 -1.11
N GLN A 101 6.85 10.84 -2.05
CA GLN A 101 7.10 12.09 -2.76
C GLN A 101 5.82 12.94 -2.72
N GLY A 102 5.97 14.25 -2.52
CA GLY A 102 4.86 15.19 -2.42
C GLY A 102 4.87 16.01 -1.12
N PRO A 103 3.79 16.75 -0.82
CA PRO A 103 3.67 17.50 0.43
C PRO A 103 3.60 16.59 1.67
N ILE A 104 3.72 17.19 2.85
CA ILE A 104 3.59 16.49 4.14
C ILE A 104 2.21 15.82 4.23
N ALA A 105 2.18 14.57 4.69
CA ALA A 105 0.96 13.75 4.80
C ALA A 105 0.70 13.28 6.23
N CYS A 106 -0.39 12.53 6.44
CA CYS A 106 -0.72 11.89 7.70
C CYS A 106 0.41 10.97 8.15
N THR A 107 0.76 10.97 9.44
CA THR A 107 1.81 10.06 9.94
C THR A 107 1.28 8.67 10.27
N ARG A 108 -0.01 8.56 10.60
CA ARG A 108 -0.67 7.34 11.09
C ARG A 108 -2.09 7.26 10.56
N ILE A 109 -2.51 6.07 10.13
CA ILE A 109 -3.86 5.78 9.63
C ILE A 109 -4.37 4.50 10.30
N GLY A 110 -5.56 4.55 10.90
CA GLY A 110 -6.17 3.40 11.55
C GLY A 110 -6.72 2.37 10.56
N TYR A 111 -6.80 1.10 10.98
CA TYR A 111 -7.40 0.03 10.18
C TYR A 111 -8.85 0.35 9.76
N GLY A 112 -9.15 0.22 8.47
CA GLY A 112 -10.48 0.55 7.92
C GLY A 112 -10.84 2.04 7.90
N ARG A 113 -9.88 2.94 8.17
CA ARG A 113 -10.12 4.39 8.21
C ARG A 113 -9.60 5.07 6.95
N GLY A 114 -10.42 5.92 6.34
CA GLY A 114 -10.09 6.57 5.07
C GLY A 114 -9.90 5.55 3.93
N VAL A 115 -9.46 6.02 2.77
CA VAL A 115 -9.24 5.16 1.60
C VAL A 115 -8.12 4.16 1.88
N CYS A 116 -6.95 4.63 2.35
CA CYS A 116 -5.83 3.80 2.76
C CYS A 116 -6.18 2.67 3.74
N GLY A 117 -6.82 2.99 4.87
CA GLY A 117 -7.21 1.99 5.85
C GLY A 117 -8.29 1.05 5.33
N THR A 118 -9.18 1.52 4.45
CA THR A 118 -10.21 0.67 3.81
C THR A 118 -9.57 -0.30 2.82
N ALA A 119 -8.62 0.12 2.00
CA ALA A 119 -7.88 -0.76 1.09
C ALA A 119 -7.12 -1.84 1.87
N TRP A 120 -6.50 -1.46 2.98
CA TRP A 120 -5.86 -2.40 3.89
C TRP A 120 -6.86 -3.40 4.49
N LYS A 121 -8.03 -2.93 4.96
CA LYS A 121 -9.07 -3.79 5.53
C LYS A 121 -9.69 -4.75 4.51
N GLU A 122 -9.98 -4.26 3.32
CA GLU A 122 -10.63 -5.05 2.28
C GLU A 122 -9.66 -6.00 1.58
N GLY A 123 -8.37 -5.66 1.57
CA GLY A 123 -7.32 -6.41 0.89
C GLY A 123 -7.46 -6.36 -0.62
N ARG A 124 -7.83 -5.20 -1.16
CA ARG A 124 -7.93 -4.96 -2.60
C ARG A 124 -7.59 -3.51 -2.93
N THR A 125 -7.22 -3.29 -4.19
CA THR A 125 -7.05 -1.94 -4.74
C THR A 125 -8.36 -1.16 -4.71
N LEU A 126 -8.28 0.10 -4.29
CA LEU A 126 -9.38 1.07 -4.34
C LEU A 126 -9.04 2.18 -5.33
N ILE A 127 -9.94 2.44 -6.27
CA ILE A 127 -9.90 3.60 -7.17
C ILE A 127 -11.02 4.53 -6.73
N VAL A 128 -10.68 5.75 -6.33
CA VAL A 128 -11.62 6.74 -5.80
C VAL A 128 -11.67 7.96 -6.74
N PRO A 129 -12.70 8.06 -7.61
CA PRO A 129 -12.79 9.15 -8.58
C PRO A 129 -12.96 10.53 -7.96
N ASP A 130 -13.72 10.65 -6.86
CA ASP A 130 -13.78 11.85 -6.02
C ASP A 130 -13.65 11.48 -4.55
N VAL A 131 -12.56 11.90 -3.90
CA VAL A 131 -12.29 11.59 -2.48
C VAL A 131 -13.32 12.22 -1.54
N ASN A 132 -13.97 13.32 -1.93
CA ASN A 132 -14.99 13.97 -1.12
C ASN A 132 -16.30 13.18 -1.05
N GLU A 133 -16.52 12.28 -2.01
CA GLU A 133 -17.67 11.38 -2.04
C GLU A 133 -17.40 10.05 -1.30
N PHE A 134 -16.15 9.80 -0.90
CA PHE A 134 -15.78 8.57 -0.20
C PHE A 134 -16.24 8.58 1.27
N PRO A 135 -17.08 7.63 1.72
CA PRO A 135 -17.59 7.60 3.09
C PRO A 135 -16.47 7.46 4.12
N GLY A 136 -16.43 8.37 5.10
CA GLY A 136 -15.39 8.33 6.14
C GLY A 136 -14.00 8.73 5.65
N HIS A 137 -13.93 9.49 4.55
CA HIS A 137 -12.69 10.08 4.04
C HIS A 137 -11.97 10.87 5.13
N ILE A 138 -10.67 10.57 5.31
CA ILE A 138 -9.74 11.33 6.15
C ILE A 138 -8.84 12.07 5.17
N ALA A 139 -9.14 13.34 4.91
CA ALA A 139 -8.31 14.13 4.02
C ALA A 139 -6.93 14.36 4.67
N CYS A 140 -5.89 13.74 4.11
CA CYS A 140 -4.50 14.03 4.50
C CYS A 140 -3.99 15.33 3.86
N SER A 141 -4.54 15.70 2.69
CA SER A 141 -4.31 16.98 2.01
C SER A 141 -5.61 17.53 1.44
N SER A 142 -5.92 18.81 1.68
CA SER A 142 -7.10 19.47 1.11
C SER A 142 -7.03 19.63 -0.41
N ALA A 143 -5.86 19.39 -1.02
CA ALA A 143 -5.67 19.47 -2.46
C ALA A 143 -5.98 18.16 -3.19
N SER A 144 -6.14 17.02 -2.48
CA SER A 144 -6.50 15.75 -3.11
C SER A 144 -7.96 15.78 -3.60
N ARG A 145 -8.16 15.31 -4.83
CA ARG A 145 -9.45 15.22 -5.52
C ARG A 145 -9.77 13.81 -5.97
N SER A 146 -8.78 13.00 -6.34
CA SER A 146 -8.92 11.56 -6.57
C SER A 146 -7.73 10.81 -5.97
N GLU A 147 -7.94 9.54 -5.63
CA GLU A 147 -6.95 8.70 -4.94
C GLU A 147 -7.00 7.27 -5.49
N ILE A 148 -5.84 6.62 -5.58
CA ILE A 148 -5.74 5.17 -5.79
C ILE A 148 -4.85 4.57 -4.72
N VAL A 149 -5.35 3.52 -4.06
CA VAL A 149 -4.60 2.79 -3.03
C VAL A 149 -4.46 1.33 -3.41
N VAL A 150 -3.23 0.84 -3.41
CA VAL A 150 -2.86 -0.53 -3.80
C VAL A 150 -2.21 -1.25 -2.62
N PRO A 151 -2.81 -2.34 -2.09
CA PRO A 151 -2.18 -3.15 -1.06
C PRO A 151 -0.90 -3.86 -1.55
N VAL A 152 0.11 -3.91 -0.68
CA VAL A 152 1.35 -4.66 -0.90
C VAL A 152 1.35 -5.91 -0.03
N PHE A 153 1.28 -7.07 -0.67
CA PHE A 153 1.20 -8.38 -0.01
C PHE A 153 2.59 -8.99 0.17
N ASN A 154 2.87 -9.52 1.36
CA ASN A 154 4.10 -10.23 1.67
C ASN A 154 4.17 -11.58 0.94
N ARG A 155 5.10 -11.74 -0.02
CA ARG A 155 5.26 -13.00 -0.75
C ARG A 155 6.22 -13.99 -0.08
N ARG A 156 6.70 -13.70 1.13
CA ARG A 156 7.63 -14.59 1.85
C ARG A 156 6.99 -15.86 2.40
N VAL A 157 5.66 -15.98 2.39
CA VAL A 157 4.99 -17.20 2.84
C VAL A 157 4.99 -18.23 1.71
N GLY A 158 6.11 -18.94 1.61
CA GLY A 158 6.37 -19.92 0.56
C GLY A 158 7.85 -20.31 0.43
N LEU A 159 8.77 -19.52 0.98
CA LEU A 159 10.17 -19.90 1.10
C LEU A 159 10.34 -20.85 2.30
N HIS A 160 9.99 -22.12 2.10
CA HIS A 160 10.54 -23.17 2.95
C HIS A 160 12.08 -23.08 2.90
N PRO A 161 12.79 -23.21 4.04
CA PRO A 161 14.25 -23.30 4.07
C PRO A 161 14.69 -24.58 3.35
N GLY A 162 14.86 -24.50 2.03
CA GLY A 162 15.08 -25.65 1.15
C GLY A 162 14.52 -25.50 -0.28
N GLY A 163 13.67 -24.50 -0.54
CA GLY A 163 13.17 -24.22 -1.88
C GLY A 163 14.22 -23.52 -2.75
N ASN A 164 14.69 -24.20 -3.81
CA ASN A 164 15.64 -23.62 -4.76
C ASN A 164 15.08 -22.34 -5.41
N PHE A 165 15.81 -21.24 -5.30
CA PHE A 165 15.60 -19.96 -5.99
C PHE A 165 15.87 -20.11 -7.50
N ARG A 166 15.00 -20.85 -8.21
CA ARG A 166 15.03 -20.94 -9.67
C ARG A 166 13.77 -20.32 -10.25
N ARG A 167 13.96 -19.09 -10.76
CA ARG A 167 13.23 -18.44 -11.86
C ARG A 167 11.80 -18.97 -12.08
N ARG A 168 10.82 -18.25 -11.53
CA ARG A 168 9.45 -18.27 -12.04
C ARG A 168 9.17 -16.99 -12.83
N ILE A 169 10.06 -16.69 -13.78
CA ILE A 169 9.87 -15.61 -14.76
C ILE A 169 9.41 -16.30 -16.05
N GLY A 170 8.16 -16.08 -16.46
CA GLY A 170 7.62 -16.60 -17.74
C GLY A 170 6.42 -17.54 -17.66
N ARG A 171 5.61 -17.54 -16.59
CA ARG A 171 4.24 -18.05 -16.68
C ARG A 171 3.28 -16.93 -16.33
N GLU A 172 2.34 -16.72 -17.24
CA GLU A 172 1.15 -15.90 -17.06
C GLU A 172 0.58 -16.15 -15.66
N ILE A 173 0.54 -15.10 -14.84
CA ILE A 173 -0.03 -15.18 -13.51
C ILE A 173 -1.54 -15.19 -13.73
N ASP A 174 -2.13 -16.39 -13.69
CA ASP A 174 -3.58 -16.54 -13.56
C ASP A 174 -3.99 -15.89 -12.24
N TRP A 175 -4.48 -14.65 -12.33
CA TRP A 175 -5.12 -13.94 -11.22
C TRP A 175 -6.45 -14.63 -10.92
N ALA A 176 -6.45 -15.53 -9.93
CA ALA A 176 -7.70 -16.01 -9.34
C ALA A 176 -8.03 -15.14 -8.11
N PRO A 177 -9.23 -14.55 -8.03
CA PRO A 177 -9.65 -13.77 -6.88
C PRO A 177 -9.96 -14.71 -5.71
N GLY A 178 -8.98 -15.00 -4.87
CA GLY A 178 -9.15 -15.77 -3.65
C GLY A 178 -8.02 -15.45 -2.68
N ARG A 179 -8.35 -14.91 -1.51
CA ARG A 179 -7.37 -14.68 -0.43
C ARG A 179 -6.72 -16.01 -0.07
N HIS A 180 -5.41 -16.12 -0.21
CA HIS A 180 -4.67 -17.17 0.50
C HIS A 180 -4.59 -16.76 1.98
N GLU A 181 -4.86 -17.69 2.89
CA GLU A 181 -4.81 -17.46 4.35
C GLU A 181 -3.44 -16.99 4.86
N ASP A 182 -2.41 -17.08 4.02
CA ASP A 182 -1.01 -16.74 4.28
C ASP A 182 -0.57 -15.38 3.71
N GLU A 183 -1.41 -14.65 2.97
CA GLU A 183 -1.04 -13.36 2.39
C GLU A 183 -1.29 -12.18 3.35
N SER A 184 -0.26 -11.81 4.11
CA SER A 184 -0.31 -10.61 4.96
C SER A 184 0.01 -9.34 4.17
N ILE A 185 -0.83 -8.30 4.31
CA ILE A 185 -0.54 -6.97 3.79
C ILE A 185 0.51 -6.32 4.70
N ILE A 186 1.62 -5.89 4.11
CA ILE A 186 2.75 -5.25 4.83
C ILE A 186 2.84 -3.75 4.60
N ALA A 187 2.21 -3.26 3.53
CA ALA A 187 2.12 -1.85 3.21
C ALA A 187 0.94 -1.58 2.28
N VAL A 188 0.62 -0.31 2.07
CA VAL A 188 -0.19 0.16 0.95
C VAL A 188 0.61 1.21 0.17
N LEU A 189 0.54 1.19 -1.15
CA LEU A 189 0.90 2.30 -2.02
C LEU A 189 -0.32 3.22 -2.12
N ASP A 190 -0.10 4.50 -1.93
CA ASP A 190 -1.10 5.56 -1.99
C ASP A 190 -0.63 6.64 -2.97
N ILE A 191 -1.54 7.08 -3.84
CA ILE A 191 -1.30 8.08 -4.87
C ILE A 191 -2.50 9.02 -4.95
N ASP A 192 -2.25 10.30 -4.69
CA ASP A 192 -3.24 11.38 -4.80
C ASP A 192 -3.06 12.16 -6.10
N SER A 193 -4.17 12.66 -6.62
CA SER A 193 -4.21 13.67 -7.69
C SER A 193 -5.06 14.87 -7.29
N SER A 194 -4.68 16.05 -7.78
CA SER A 194 -5.48 17.27 -7.67
C SER A 194 -6.66 17.32 -8.63
N ASP A 195 -6.80 16.34 -9.53
CA ASP A 195 -7.90 16.23 -10.48
C ASP A 195 -8.85 15.08 -10.10
N ILE A 196 -10.14 15.22 -10.42
CA ILE A 196 -11.17 14.16 -10.26
C ILE A 196 -10.96 13.09 -11.33
N GLY A 197 -11.17 11.83 -10.99
CA GLY A 197 -11.20 10.73 -11.96
C GLY A 197 -9.86 10.49 -12.66
N THR A 198 -8.74 10.77 -11.99
CA THR A 198 -7.40 10.63 -12.57
C THR A 198 -7.05 9.16 -12.86
N PHE A 199 -7.47 8.27 -11.98
CA PHE A 199 -7.07 6.86 -11.99
C PHE A 199 -8.16 5.96 -12.58
N ASP A 200 -7.74 4.92 -13.31
CA ASP A 200 -8.62 3.86 -13.81
C ASP A 200 -7.96 2.47 -13.73
N GLU A 201 -8.59 1.48 -14.36
CA GLU A 201 -8.10 0.08 -14.38
C GLU A 201 -6.72 -0.07 -15.01
N THR A 202 -6.27 0.85 -15.85
CA THR A 202 -4.90 0.89 -16.36
C THR A 202 -3.93 1.11 -15.22
N ASP A 203 -4.19 2.12 -14.37
CA ASP A 203 -3.33 2.45 -13.22
C ASP A 203 -3.28 1.26 -12.27
N LYS A 204 -4.44 0.72 -11.89
CA LYS A 204 -4.53 -0.46 -11.05
C LYS A 204 -3.71 -1.64 -11.59
N LYS A 205 -3.90 -2.00 -12.86
CA LYS A 205 -3.17 -3.11 -13.51
C LYS A 205 -1.65 -2.97 -13.40
N TYR A 206 -1.10 -1.77 -13.60
CA TYR A 206 0.36 -1.57 -13.57
C TYR A 206 0.89 -1.32 -12.17
N LEU A 207 0.17 -0.59 -11.32
CA LEU A 207 0.57 -0.34 -9.94
C LEU A 207 0.54 -1.62 -9.08
N GLU A 208 -0.41 -2.54 -9.31
CA GLU A 208 -0.40 -3.86 -8.68
C GLU A 208 0.84 -4.67 -9.08
N LYS A 209 1.25 -4.61 -10.37
CA LYS A 209 2.50 -5.26 -10.82
C LYS A 209 3.73 -4.65 -10.15
N ILE A 210 3.80 -3.32 -10.08
CA ILE A 210 4.90 -2.59 -9.44
C ILE A 210 4.98 -2.92 -7.95
N CYS A 211 3.86 -2.88 -7.23
CA CYS A 211 3.78 -3.25 -5.81
C CYS A 211 4.25 -4.69 -5.58
N SER A 212 3.97 -5.59 -6.52
CA SER A 212 4.46 -6.96 -6.43
C SER A 212 6.00 -7.02 -6.40
N LEU A 213 6.71 -6.14 -7.11
CA LEU A 213 8.19 -6.16 -7.12
C LEU A 213 8.81 -5.95 -5.73
N LEU A 214 8.07 -5.33 -4.80
CA LEU A 214 8.57 -4.95 -3.47
C LEU A 214 8.50 -6.06 -2.43
N ALA A 215 7.81 -7.17 -2.71
CA ALA A 215 7.45 -8.17 -1.70
C ALA A 215 7.61 -9.62 -2.14
#